data_AF-A0A191TN45-F1
#
_entry.id   AF-A0A191TN45-F1
#
_cell.length_a   1.000
_cell.length_b   1.000
_cell.length_c   1.000
_cell.angle_alpha   90.00
_cell.angle_beta   90.00
_cell.angle_gamma   90.00
#
_symmetry.space_group_name_H-M   'P 1'
#
loop_
_entity.id
_entity.type
_entity.pdbx_description
1 polymer ?
#
loop_
_entity_poly.entity_id
_entity_poly.type
_entity_poly.pdbx_seq_one_letter_code
_entity_poly.pdbx_strand_id
1 'polypeptide(L)' 'MSILSQHTEEKVIAVLAECIILFEKLYYLHMTAQDAFDARTAENLLKGIVESNGFRVVHRQGKNSKPYQPAD' A
#
# COMPACT_ATOMS: atom_id res chain seq x y z
N MET A 1 23.48 -4.00 -2.08
CA MET A 1 23.05 -2.88 -1.23
C MET A 1 23.41 -3.21 0.22
N SER A 2 23.59 -2.21 1.09
CA SER A 2 23.88 -2.47 2.50
C SER A 2 22.63 -2.96 3.23
N ILE A 3 22.80 -3.73 4.31
CA ILE A 3 21.71 -4.22 5.16
C ILE A 3 20.82 -3.06 5.66
N LEU A 4 21.42 -1.90 5.94
CA LEU A 4 20.70 -0.71 6.38
C LEU A 4 19.80 -0.12 5.29
N SER A 5 20.27 -0.11 4.03
CA SER A 5 19.47 0.28 2.87
C SER A 5 18.26 -0.63 2.71
N GLN A 6 18.50 -1.94 2.81
CA GLN A 6 17.47 -2.96 2.65
C GLN A 6 16.37 -2.86 3.72
N HIS A 7 16.74 -2.66 4.98
CA HIS A 7 15.77 -2.42 6.05
C HIS A 7 15.04 -1.08 5.93
N THR A 8 15.67 -0.07 5.31
CA THR A 8 15.02 1.22 5.07
C THR A 8 13.99 1.10 3.94
N GLU A 9 14.34 0.40 2.86
CA GLU A 9 13.45 0.09 1.73
C GLU A 9 12.23 -0.71 2.19
N GLU A 10 12.45 -1.79 2.96
CA GLU A 10 11.36 -2.60 3.53
C GLU A 10 10.40 -1.78 4.40
N LYS A 11 10.93 -0.85 5.22
CA LYS A 11 10.11 0.03 6.05
C LYS A 11 9.27 1.00 5.22
N VAL A 12 9.86 1.60 4.19
CA VAL A 12 9.12 2.52 3.30
C VAL A 12 7.99 1.76 2.60
N ILE A 13 8.26 0.55 2.10
CA ILE A 13 7.25 -0.29 1.45
C ILE A 13 6.15 -0.71 2.43
N ALA A 14 6.49 -0.99 3.70
CA ALA A 14 5.52 -1.25 4.74
C ALA A 14 4.57 -0.05 4.96
N VAL A 15 5.10 1.16 5.04
CA VAL A 15 4.31 2.39 5.22
C VAL A 15 3.38 2.61 4.01
N LEU A 16 3.87 2.43 2.79
CA LEU A 16 3.03 2.53 1.59
C LEU A 16 1.90 1.50 1.60
N ALA A 17 2.20 0.26 2.00
CA ALA A 17 1.19 -0.79 2.15
C ALA A 17 0.14 -0.42 3.21
N GLU A 18 0.53 0.18 4.34
CA GLU A 18 -0.39 0.67 5.36
C GLU A 18 -1.29 1.80 4.84
N CYS A 19 -0.73 2.75 4.08
CA CYS A 19 -1.50 3.81 3.44
C CYS A 19 -2.59 3.25 2.52
N ILE A 20 -2.28 2.24 1.71
CA ILE A 20 -3.25 1.61 0.79
C ILE A 20 -4.47 1.06 1.52
N ILE A 21 -4.31 0.50 2.73
CA ILE A 21 -5.44 0.02 3.55
C ILE A 21 -6.32 1.18 4.00
N LEU A 22 -5.73 2.32 4.32
CA LEU A 22 -6.49 3.49 4.78
C LEU A 22 -7.41 4.02 3.66
N PHE A 23 -7.08 3.80 2.38
CA PHE A 23 -7.98 4.14 1.28
C PHE A 23 -9.30 3.38 1.35
N GLU A 24 -9.33 2.14 1.86
CA GLU A 24 -10.58 1.38 2.06
C GLU A 24 -11.50 2.05 3.08
N LYS A 25 -10.94 2.80 4.04
CA LYS A 25 -11.70 3.52 5.06
C LYS A 25 -12.28 4.84 4.54
N LEU A 26 -11.83 5.34 3.37
CA LEU A 26 -12.37 6.57 2.79
C LEU A 26 -13.84 6.44 2.40
N TYR A 27 -14.35 5.21 2.23
CA TYR A 27 -15.77 4.94 2.00
C TYR A 27 -16.69 5.53 3.10
N TYR A 28 -16.18 5.72 4.32
CA TYR A 28 -16.96 6.32 5.41
C TYR A 28 -17.05 7.86 5.33
N LEU A 29 -16.38 8.48 4.36
CA LEU A 29 -16.39 9.94 4.16
C LEU A 29 -17.43 10.33 3.11
N HIS A 30 -17.89 11.59 3.18
CA HIS A 30 -18.73 12.18 2.14
C HIS A 30 -17.89 12.55 0.92
N MET A 31 -17.55 11.54 0.11
CA MET A 31 -16.77 11.72 -1.11
C MET A 31 -17.66 12.16 -2.27
N THR A 32 -17.20 13.15 -3.03
CA THR A 32 -17.75 13.42 -4.37
C THR A 32 -17.26 12.37 -5.37
N ALA A 33 -17.85 12.36 -6.57
CA ALA A 33 -17.38 11.49 -7.65
C ALA A 33 -15.91 11.77 -8.03
N GLN A 34 -15.49 13.03 -7.97
CA GLN A 34 -14.10 13.42 -8.23
C GLN A 34 -13.17 12.91 -7.14
N ASP A 35 -13.54 13.09 -5.86
CA ASP A 35 -12.73 12.57 -4.74
C ASP A 35 -12.55 11.05 -4.83
N ALA A 36 -13.62 10.33 -5.19
CA ALA A 36 -13.57 8.87 -5.34
C ALA A 36 -12.63 8.46 -6.48
N PHE A 37 -12.66 9.18 -7.61
CA PHE A 37 -11.74 8.97 -8.72
C PHE A 37 -10.29 9.25 -8.34
N ASP A 38 -10.03 10.37 -7.66
CA ASP A 38 -8.70 10.77 -7.23
C ASP A 38 -8.12 9.80 -6.19
N ALA A 39 -8.94 9.39 -5.22
CA ALA A 39 -8.56 8.41 -4.21
C ALA A 39 -8.19 7.06 -4.85
N ARG A 40 -8.99 6.60 -5.81
CA ARG A 40 -8.73 5.35 -6.52
C ARG A 40 -7.46 5.43 -7.38
N THR A 41 -7.22 6.59 -7.99
CA THR A 41 -6.01 6.84 -8.78
C THR A 41 -4.77 6.82 -7.90
N ALA A 42 -4.81 7.47 -6.74
CA ALA A 42 -3.73 7.47 -5.76
C ALA A 42 -3.46 6.05 -5.21
N GLU A 43 -4.51 5.29 -4.87
CA GLU A 43 -4.39 3.90 -4.41
C GLU A 43 -3.66 3.02 -5.44
N ASN A 44 -4.03 3.12 -6.72
CA ASN A 44 -3.41 2.35 -7.79
C ASN A 44 -1.93 2.72 -8.00
N LEU A 45 -1.61 4.02 -7.88
CA LEU A 45 -0.23 4.50 -7.98
C LEU A 45 0.65 3.92 -6.86
N LEU A 46 0.15 3.94 -5.63
CA LEU A 46 0.86 3.34 -4.48
C LEU A 46 1.04 1.83 -4.66
N LYS A 47 0.02 1.11 -5.14
CA LYS A 47 0.14 -0.33 -5.44
C LYS A 47 1.21 -0.60 -6.49
N GLY A 48 1.24 0.19 -7.57
CA GLY A 48 2.26 0.05 -8.63
C GLY A 48 3.69 0.27 -8.11
N ILE A 49 3.89 1.22 -7.20
CA ILE A 49 5.21 1.44 -6.56
C ILE A 49 5.60 0.22 -5.72
N VAL A 50 4.69 -0.34 -4.91
CA VAL A 50 4.98 -1.52 -4.09
C VAL A 50 5.28 -2.75 -4.96
N GLU A 51 4.48 -2.97 -6.01
CA GLU A 51 4.61 -4.10 -6.93
C GLU A 51 5.88 -4.04 -7.78
N SER A 52 6.25 -2.85 -8.28
CA SER A 52 7.49 -2.66 -9.04
C SER A 52 8.76 -2.89 -8.21
N ASN A 53 8.66 -2.83 -6.88
CA ASN A 53 9.74 -3.18 -5.96
C ASN A 53 9.72 -4.66 -5.52
N GLY A 54 8.87 -5.50 -6.13
CA GLY A 54 8.83 -6.94 -5.88
C GLY A 54 7.96 -7.38 -4.68
N PHE A 55 7.19 -6.46 -4.10
CA PHE A 55 6.31 -6.76 -2.97
C PHE A 55 4.85 -6.82 -3.42
N ARG A 56 4.01 -7.49 -2.64
CA ARG A 56 2.55 -7.47 -2.84
C ARG A 56 1.86 -6.96 -1.59
N VAL A 57 0.86 -6.11 -1.79
CA VAL A 57 -0.04 -5.69 -0.72
C VAL A 57 -1.08 -6.79 -0.54
N VAL A 58 -1.05 -7.45 0.61
CA VAL A 58 -1.99 -8.53 0.93
C VAL A 58 -2.92 -8.06 2.03
N HIS A 59 -4.22 -8.04 1.75
CA HIS A 59 -5.22 -7.78 2.79
C HIS A 59 -5.44 -9.05 3.62
N ARG A 60 -5.07 -8.99 4.90
CA ARG A 60 -5.54 -9.97 5.89
C ARG A 60 -6.77 -9.38 6.57
N GLN A 61 -7.95 -9.93 6.27
CA GLN A 61 -9.16 -9.60 7.03
C GLN A 61 -8.90 -9.78 8.53
N GLY A 62 -9.19 -8.73 9.30
CA GLY A 62 -9.13 -8.74 10.78
C GLY A 62 -7.80 -8.30 11.43
N LYS A 63 -6.75 -7.93 10.67
CA LYS A 63 -5.50 -7.35 11.22
C LYS A 63 -4.88 -6.32 10.26
N ASN A 64 -4.07 -5.40 10.80
CA ASN A 64 -3.24 -4.48 10.01
C ASN A 64 -2.49 -5.26 8.92
N SER A 65 -2.58 -4.83 7.66
CA SER A 65 -1.91 -5.49 6.55
C SER A 65 -0.41 -5.37 6.71
N LYS A 66 0.30 -6.44 6.40
CA LYS A 66 1.76 -6.45 6.38
C LYS A 66 2.21 -6.61 4.93
N PRO A 67 3.31 -5.94 4.51
CA PRO A 67 3.93 -6.26 3.24
C PRO A 67 4.33 -7.73 3.22
N TYR A 68 4.05 -8.40 2.11
CA TYR A 68 4.43 -9.78 1.87
C TYR A 68 5.25 -9.84 0.59
N GLN A 69 6.38 -10.51 0.66
CA GLN A 69 7.18 -10.84 -0.50
C GLN A 69 6.88 -12.29 -0.88
N PRO A 70 6.31 -12.55 -2.08
CA PRO A 70 6.13 -13.92 -2.55
C PRO A 70 7.49 -14.59 -2.75
N ALA A 71 7.59 -15.86 -2.36
CA ALA A 71 8.72 -16.70 -2.78
C ALA A 71 8.48 -17.13 -4.24
N ASP A 72 9.55 -17.09 -5.04
CA ASP A 72 9.56 -17.39 -6.48
C ASP A 72 8.87 -18.73 -6.84
#